data_AF-A0A2J6P557-F1
#
_entry.id   AF-A0A2J6P557-F1
#
_cell.length_a   1.000
_cell.length_b   1.000
_cell.length_c   1.000
_cell.angle_alpha   90.00
_cell.angle_beta   90.00
_cell.angle_gamma   90.00
#
_symmetry.space_group_name_H-M   'P 1'
#
loop_
_entity.id
_entity.type
_entity.pdbx_description
1 polymer ?
#
loop_
_entity_poly.entity_id
_entity_poly.type
_entity_poly.pdbx_seq_one_letter_code
_entity_poly.pdbx_strand_id
1 'polypeptide(L)' 'MINKPFTGAQVTRQAVAQLVNDIVNQPELYPRESIGVNEPNTNFDKPSFY' A
#
# COMPACT_ATOMS: atom_id res chain seq x y z
N MET A 1 -13.04 1.38 14.51
CA MET A 1 -12.17 1.19 13.34
C MET A 1 -12.02 2.54 12.67
N ILE A 2 -10.82 3.13 12.64
CA ILE A 2 -10.60 4.43 11.99
C ILE A 2 -10.36 4.14 10.50
N ASN A 3 -11.32 4.51 9.66
CA ASN A 3 -11.18 4.37 8.20
C ASN A 3 -10.26 5.49 7.69
N LYS A 4 -9.06 5.14 7.23
CA LYS A 4 -8.16 6.08 6.55
C LYS A 4 -8.34 5.94 5.03
N PRO A 5 -8.75 7.00 4.31
CA PRO A 5 -8.88 6.90 2.86
C PRO A 5 -7.51 6.74 2.20
N PHE A 6 -7.48 6.07 1.05
CA PHE A 6 -6.29 6.07 0.20
C PHE A 6 -5.97 7.49 -0.28
N THR A 7 -4.68 7.81 -0.37
CA THR A 7 -4.17 9.10 -0.87
C THR A 7 -3.54 8.97 -2.26
N GLY A 8 -3.77 7.84 -2.92
CA GLY A 8 -3.28 7.55 -4.26
C GLY A 8 -4.21 6.57 -4.98
N ALA A 9 -4.22 6.67 -6.30
CA ALA A 9 -5.09 5.90 -7.19
C ALA A 9 -4.45 4.58 -7.65
N GLN A 10 -3.14 4.39 -7.41
CA GLN A 10 -2.41 3.25 -7.95
C GLN A 10 -1.28 2.78 -7.03
N VAL A 11 -0.76 1.59 -7.32
CA VAL A 11 0.43 0.99 -6.72
C VAL A 11 1.02 -0.03 -7.69
N THR A 12 2.33 -0.20 -7.72
CA THR A 12 2.98 -1.25 -8.53
C THR A 12 2.95 -2.60 -7.81
N ARG A 13 2.87 -3.70 -8.57
CA ARG A 13 2.91 -5.06 -7.99
C ARG A 13 4.24 -5.33 -7.28
N GLN A 14 5.33 -4.76 -7.79
CA GLN A 14 6.67 -4.87 -7.23
C GLN A 14 6.77 -4.22 -5.85
N ALA A 15 6.18 -3.04 -5.65
CA ALA A 15 6.14 -2.38 -4.34
C ALA A 15 5.36 -3.21 -3.31
N VAL A 16 4.24 -3.81 -3.72
CA VAL A 16 3.47 -4.72 -2.86
C VAL A 16 4.30 -5.97 -2.51
N ALA A 17 4.98 -6.56 -3.48
CA ALA A 17 5.84 -7.72 -3.24
C ALA A 17 6.99 -7.40 -2.27
N GLN A 18 7.60 -6.22 -2.38
CA GLN A 18 8.62 -5.77 -1.43
C GLN A 18 8.05 -5.65 0.00
N LEU A 19 6.89 -5.01 0.17
CA LEU A 19 6.24 -4.91 1.48
C LEU A 19 5.96 -6.29 2.09
N VAL A 20 5.46 -7.24 1.29
CA VAL A 20 5.24 -8.61 1.76
C VAL A 20 6.53 -9.27 2.19
N ASN A 21 7.61 -9.14 1.38
CA ASN A 21 8.92 -9.66 1.73
C ASN A 21 9.46 -9.02 3.03
N ASP A 22 9.25 -7.72 3.23
CA ASP A 22 9.68 -7.02 4.45
C ASP A 22 8.94 -7.57 5.68
N ILE A 23 7.61 -7.75 5.61
CA ILE A 23 6.79 -8.34 6.69
C ILE A 23 7.20 -9.79 6.98
N VAL A 24 7.49 -10.58 5.95
CA VAL A 24 7.95 -11.97 6.13
C VAL A 24 9.28 -12.02 6.87
N ASN A 25 10.20 -11.09 6.60
CA ASN A 25 11.50 -11.02 7.25
C ASN A 25 11.47 -10.30 8.62
N GLN A 26 10.44 -9.46 8.87
CA GLN A 26 10.23 -8.69 10.10
C GLN A 26 8.75 -8.83 10.54
N PRO A 27 8.37 -9.98 11.15
CA PRO A 27 6.97 -10.31 11.45
C PRO A 27 6.32 -9.40 12.50
N GLU A 28 7.09 -8.57 13.19
CA GLU A 28 6.62 -7.50 14.07
C GLU A 28 6.05 -6.28 13.35
N LEU A 29 6.19 -6.19 12.02
CA LEU A 29 5.59 -5.13 11.22
C LEU A 29 4.08 -5.31 11.09
N TYR A 30 3.32 -4.26 11.41
CA TYR A 30 1.86 -4.15 11.25
C TYR A 30 1.03 -5.28 11.90
N PRO A 31 1.31 -5.68 13.15
CA PRO A 31 0.66 -6.82 13.77
C PRO A 31 -0.82 -6.50 14.03
N ARG A 32 -1.71 -7.32 13.47
CA ARG A 32 -3.18 -7.16 13.61
C ARG A 32 -3.70 -5.83 13.02
N GLU A 33 -2.96 -5.24 12.09
CA GLU A 33 -3.37 -4.05 11.36
C GLU A 33 -3.93 -4.38 9.98
N SER A 34 -4.81 -3.51 9.47
CA SER A 34 -5.25 -3.52 8.08
C SER A 34 -4.74 -2.23 7.43
N ILE A 35 -3.72 -2.36 6.58
CA ILE A 35 -3.01 -1.21 5.99
C ILE A 35 -3.38 -1.03 4.52
N GLY A 36 -3.63 0.22 4.13
CA GLY A 36 -3.72 0.62 2.72
C GLY A 36 -2.34 0.96 2.17
N VAL A 37 -2.06 0.56 0.94
CA VAL A 37 -0.79 0.81 0.22
C VAL A 37 -1.08 1.51 -1.10
N ASN A 38 -0.48 2.68 -1.32
CA ASN A 38 -0.56 3.43 -2.57
C ASN A 38 0.79 4.06 -2.92
N GLU A 39 0.98 4.35 -4.21
CA GLU A 39 2.14 5.09 -4.72
C GLU A 39 2.02 6.57 -4.31
N PRO A 40 3.09 7.21 -3.80
CA PRO A 40 3.09 8.64 -3.49
C PRO A 40 2.79 9.51 -4.70
N ASN A 41 2.18 10.68 -4.49
CA ASN A 41 1.88 11.65 -5.55
C ASN A 41 0.97 11.11 -6.67
N THR A 42 0.17 10.08 -6.39
CA THR A 42 -0.81 9.52 -7.35
C THR A 42 -2.25 9.81 -6.96
N ASN A 43 -2.52 10.92 -6.28
CA ASN A 43 -3.87 11.37 -5.91
C ASN A 43 -4.63 11.91 -7.13
N PHE A 44 -4.84 11.04 -8.11
CA PHE A 44 -5.51 11.28 -9.37
C PHE A 44 -6.94 10.73 -9.30
N ASP A 45 -7.80 11.14 -10.22
CA ASP A 45 -9.16 10.57 -10.32
C ASP A 45 -9.14 9.07 -10.72
N LYS A 46 -8.05 8.61 -11.37
CA LYS A 46 -7.86 7.22 -11.83
C LYS A 46 -6.38 6.88 -11.99
N PRO A 47 -5.99 5.58 -12.04
CA PRO A 47 -4.62 5.17 -12.35
C PRO A 47 -4.12 5.74 -13.68
N SER A 48 -2.80 5.96 -13.78
CA SER A 48 -2.15 6.47 -14.99
C SER A 48 -1.94 5.40 -16.07
N PHE A 49 -1.97 4.12 -15.71
CA PHE A 49 -1.83 2.99 -16.62
C PHE A 49 -3.19 2.35 -16.96
N TYR A 50 -3.34 1.93 -18.22
CA TYR A 50 -4.46 1.17 -18.77
C TYR A 50 -3.97 -0.17 -19.32
#